data_AF-A0A0A2TKI9-F1
#
_entry.id   AF-A0A0A2TKI9-F1
#
_cell.length_a   1.000
_cell.length_b   1.000
_cell.length_c   1.000
_cell.angle_alpha   90.00
_cell.angle_beta   90.00
_cell.angle_gamma   90.00
#
_symmetry.space_group_name_H-M   'P 1'
#
loop_
_entity.id
_entity.type
_entity.pdbx_description
1 polymer ?
#
loop_
_entity_poly.entity_id
_entity_poly.type
_entity_poly.pdbx_seq_one_letter_code
_entity_poly.pdbx_strand_id
1 'polypeptide(L)' 'MSKFSNECVLEDRPCTECGECDLCDLDPGKLCDNCCQCLEFPDGDFAKIMIDDILLNTDMPTTSRQKGKGNQ' A
#
# COMPACT_ATOMS: atom_id res chain seq x y z
N MET A 1 12.26 12.37 8.16
CA MET A 1 10.90 12.10 8.67
C MET A 1 9.99 11.90 7.48
N SER A 2 9.45 10.68 7.33
CA SER A 2 8.56 10.31 6.24
C SER A 2 7.22 11.01 6.43
N LYS A 3 6.76 11.68 5.37
CA LYS A 3 5.60 12.56 5.36
C LYS A 3 4.33 11.70 5.28
N PHE A 4 3.88 11.17 6.42
CA PHE A 4 2.54 10.61 6.56
C PHE A 4 1.54 11.76 6.75
N SER A 5 0.31 11.58 6.28
CA SER A 5 -0.79 12.52 6.53
C SER A 5 -0.84 12.90 8.02
N ASN A 6 -1.17 14.14 8.35
CA ASN A 6 -1.33 14.59 9.74
C ASN A 6 -2.60 14.00 10.41
N GLU A 7 -3.13 12.89 9.88
CA GLU A 7 -4.39 12.27 10.28
C GLU A 7 -4.10 10.99 11.05
N CYS A 8 -4.95 10.70 12.03
CA CYS A 8 -4.87 9.46 12.78
C CYS A 8 -5.31 8.29 11.90
N VAL A 9 -4.62 7.15 12.01
CA VAL A 9 -4.98 5.93 11.26
C VAL A 9 -6.14 5.16 11.87
N LEU A 10 -6.46 5.41 13.15
CA LEU A 10 -7.54 4.74 13.88
C LEU A 10 -8.83 5.58 13.92
N GLU A 11 -8.73 6.90 13.82
CA GLU A 11 -9.82 7.84 14.12
C GLU A 11 -9.86 8.97 13.09
N ASP A 12 -11.05 9.51 12.81
CA ASP A 12 -11.21 10.66 11.91
C ASP A 12 -10.86 11.99 12.62
N ARG A 13 -9.58 12.13 12.98
CA ARG A 13 -9.03 13.31 13.67
C ARG A 13 -7.54 13.50 13.35
N PRO A 14 -6.96 14.69 13.58
CA PRO A 14 -5.52 14.87 13.47
C PRO A 14 -4.74 13.96 14.42
N CYS A 15 -3.62 13.42 13.94
CA CYS A 15 -2.74 12.60 14.74
C CYS A 15 -2.11 13.42 15.88
N THR A 16 -2.19 12.91 17.10
CA THR A 16 -1.61 13.54 18.31
C THR A 16 -0.39 12.79 18.85
N GLU A 17 0.18 11.87 18.06
CA GLU A 17 1.29 11.00 18.46
C GLU A 17 1.01 10.22 19.76
N CYS A 18 -0.22 9.71 19.94
CA CYS A 18 -0.60 8.98 21.16
C CYS A 18 0.02 7.58 21.30
N GLY A 19 0.52 6.98 20.21
CA GLY A 19 1.12 5.64 20.20
C GLY A 19 0.12 4.49 20.31
N GLU A 20 -1.19 4.76 20.29
CA GLU A 20 -2.22 3.71 20.39
C GLU A 20 -2.18 2.73 19.21
N CYS A 21 -1.91 3.24 18.00
CA CYS A 21 -1.75 2.41 16.80
C CYS A 21 -0.51 1.50 16.81
N ASP A 22 0.39 1.66 17.80
CA ASP A 22 1.54 0.79 17.99
C ASP A 22 1.23 -0.42 18.88
N LEU A 23 0.03 -0.51 19.46
CA LEU A 23 -0.41 -1.60 20.33
C LEU A 23 -1.17 -2.68 19.56
N CYS A 24 -1.18 -3.89 20.09
CA CYS A 24 -1.93 -5.00 19.51
C CYS A 24 -3.42 -4.90 19.88
N ASP A 25 -4.29 -5.00 18.87
CA ASP A 25 -5.75 -4.94 19.07
C ASP A 25 -6.28 -6.09 19.96
N LEU A 26 -5.60 -7.24 19.98
CA LEU A 26 -5.98 -8.39 20.82
C LEU A 26 -5.39 -8.32 22.24
N ASP A 27 -4.22 -7.69 22.40
CA ASP A 27 -3.52 -7.57 23.68
C ASP A 27 -3.00 -6.13 23.84
N PRO A 28 -3.75 -5.26 24.52
CA PRO A 28 -3.36 -3.86 24.74
C PRO A 28 -2.03 -3.69 25.51
N GLY A 29 -1.52 -4.74 26.15
CA GLY A 29 -0.21 -4.72 26.81
C GLY A 29 0.98 -5.02 25.89
N LYS A 30 0.72 -5.45 24.65
CA LYS A 30 1.74 -5.88 23.68
C LYS A 30 1.90 -4.83 22.57
N LEU A 31 3.15 -4.49 22.22
CA LEU A 31 3.43 -3.75 20.99
C LEU A 31 3.10 -4.62 19.77
N CYS A 32 2.45 -4.02 18.77
CA CYS A 32 2.13 -4.70 17.53
C CYS A 32 3.43 -5.10 16.81
N ASP A 33 3.58 -6.40 16.58
CA ASP A 33 4.68 -7.03 15.85
C ASP A 33 4.25 -7.46 14.43
N ASN A 34 3.10 -6.98 13.97
CA ASN A 34 2.47 -7.35 12.70
C ASN A 34 2.23 -8.87 12.54
N CYS A 35 1.92 -9.58 13.64
CA CYS A 35 1.60 -11.02 13.58
C CYS A 35 0.26 -11.34 12.90
N CYS A 36 -0.58 -10.34 12.63
CA CYS A 36 -1.88 -10.45 11.94
C CYS A 36 -2.91 -11.39 12.61
N GLN A 37 -2.71 -11.74 13.88
CA GLN A 37 -3.66 -12.59 14.63
C GLN A 37 -4.98 -11.86 14.93
N CYS A 38 -4.96 -10.53 14.98
CA CYS A 38 -6.15 -9.69 15.16
C CYS A 38 -7.04 -9.61 13.92
N LEU A 39 -6.58 -10.10 12.76
CA LEU A 39 -7.36 -10.08 11.53
C LEU A 39 -8.35 -11.26 11.53
N GLU A 40 -9.63 -10.96 11.34
CA GLU A 40 -10.61 -11.99 11.00
C GLU A 40 -10.38 -12.47 9.57
N PHE A 41 -10.00 -13.74 9.43
CA PHE A 41 -9.92 -14.37 8.12
C PHE A 41 -11.31 -14.87 7.72
N PRO A 42 -11.77 -14.57 6.49
CA PRO A 42 -13.00 -15.17 5.97
C PRO A 42 -12.86 -16.70 5.93
N ASP A 43 -13.97 -17.42 6.11
CA ASP A 43 -13.98 -18.89 6.12
C ASP A 43 -13.26 -19.47 4.88
N GLY A 44 -12.07 -20.03 5.09
CA GLY A 44 -11.23 -20.62 4.04
C GLY A 44 -9.74 -20.62 4.39
N ASP A 45 -8.99 -21.57 3.83
CA ASP A 45 -7.55 -21.73 4.11
C ASP A 45 -6.67 -20.63 3.47
N PHE A 46 -7.26 -19.73 2.67
CA PHE A 46 -6.53 -18.74 1.87
C PHE A 46 -7.29 -17.41 1.74
N ALA A 47 -6.56 -16.30 1.83
CA ALA A 47 -7.07 -14.99 1.48
C ALA A 47 -7.20 -14.85 -0.05
N LYS A 48 -8.26 -14.18 -0.53
CA LYS A 48 -8.52 -13.96 -1.96
C LYS A 48 -8.40 -12.48 -2.29
N ILE A 49 -7.59 -12.16 -3.29
CA ILE A 49 -7.54 -10.83 -3.93
C ILE A 49 -8.16 -10.99 -5.31
N MET A 50 -9.18 -10.18 -5.64
CA MET A 50 -9.75 -10.13 -6.99
C MET A 50 -8.94 -9.18 -7.86
N ILE A 51 -8.68 -9.58 -9.10
CA ILE A 51 -8.06 -8.72 -10.11
C ILE A 51 -9.20 -8.07 -10.88
N ASP A 52 -9.27 -6.75 -10.85
CA ASP A 52 -10.28 -5.99 -11.60
C ASP A 52 -9.92 -5.94 -13.10
N ASP A 53 -8.66 -5.64 -13.44
CA ASP A 53 -8.18 -5.54 -14.82
C ASP A 53 -6.70 -5.95 -14.96
N ILE A 54 -6.31 -6.41 -16.15
CA ILE A 54 -4.91 -6.69 -16.51
C ILE A 54 -4.48 -5.69 -17.59
N LEU A 55 -3.58 -4.78 -17.23
CA LEU A 55 -3.01 -3.81 -18.18
C LEU A 55 -1.83 -4.45 -18.92
N LEU A 56 -2.03 -4.75 -20.21
CA LEU A 56 -0.95 -5.15 -21.10
C LEU A 56 -0.31 -3.90 -21.70
N ASN A 57 0.99 -3.72 -21.49
CA ASN A 57 1.74 -2.65 -22.12
C ASN A 57 1.98 -3.00 -23.62
N THR A 58 0.95 -2.83 -24.44
CA THR A 58 1.02 -2.99 -25.90
C THR A 58 1.41 -1.70 -26.62
N ASP A 59 2.18 -0.82 -25.97
CA ASP A 59 2.82 0.32 -26.63
C ASP A 59 3.91 -0.19 -27.60
N MET A 60 3.46 -0.66 -28.77
CA MET A 60 4.26 -0.65 -29.97
C MET A 60 4.69 0.80 -30.22
N PRO A 61 5.99 1.12 -30.26
CA PRO A 61 6.41 2.48 -30.55
C PRO A 61 6.04 2.81 -32.01
N THR A 62 4.96 3.56 -32.21
CA THR A 62 4.70 4.18 -33.52
C THR A 62 5.82 5.19 -33.75
N THR A 63 6.70 4.85 -34.68
CA THR A 63 7.92 5.58 -35.05
C THR A 63 7.61 7.04 -35.40
N SER A 64 7.78 7.95 -34.44
CA SER A 64 8.01 9.36 -34.75
C SER A 64 9.48 9.51 -35.17
N ARG A 65 9.72 9.53 -36.48
CA ARG A 65 11.00 9.88 -37.11
C ARG A 65 11.57 11.16 -36.50
N GLN A 66 12.52 11.04 -35.58
CA GLN A 66 13.43 12.13 -35.28
C GLN A 66 14.57 12.09 -36.29
N LYS A 67 14.56 13.05 -37.22
CA LYS A 67 15.71 13.36 -38.09
C LYS A 67 16.88 13.80 -37.21
N GLY A 68 17.78 12.89 -36.89
CA GLY A 68 19.10 13.19 -36.37
C GLY A 68 20.11 13.22 -37.51
N LYS A 69 20.59 14.41 -37.88
CA LYS A 69 21.80 14.58 -38.71
C LYS A 69 23.01 14.13 -37.90
N GLY A 70 23.73 13.13 -38.36
CA GLY A 70 25.03 12.72 -37.82
C GLY A 70 25.97 12.41 -38.98
N ASN A 71 26.95 13.27 -39.18
CA ASN A 71 28.03 13.15 -40.15
C ASN A 71 29.14 12.24 -39.62
N GLN A 72 29.82 11.59 -40.57
CA GLN A 72 31.11 10.87 -40.53
C GLN A 72 31.05 9.38 -40.21
#